data_AF-A0A927UNQ4-F1
#
_entry.id   AF-A0A927UNQ4-F1
#
_cell.length_a   1.000
_cell.length_b   1.000
_cell.length_c   1.000
_cell.angle_alpha   90.00
_cell.angle_beta   90.00
_cell.angle_gamma   90.00
#
_symmetry.space_group_name_H-M   'P 1'
#
loop_
_entity.id
_entity.type
_entity.pdbx_description
1 polymer ?
#
loop_
_entity_poly.entity_id
_entity_poly.type
_entity_poly.pdbx_seq_one_letter_code
_entity_poly.pdbx_strand_id
1 'polypeptide(L)'
;MAISSIGSIDLGNAIKNIDSSISEAVNDTGKTSFESIFDSAVNMIKETEELTNKAEEEEMKYALGYDNTLELLVAQNKANTSLSFVVAVRDKVLDAYSEIMNMQF
;
A
#
# COMPACT_ATOMS: atom_id res chain seq x y z
N MET A 1 -25.81 -27.71 -6.16
CA MET A 1 -24.68 -26.81 -5.80
C MET A 1 -23.68 -26.86 -6.93
N ALA A 2 -23.61 -25.81 -7.76
CA ALA A 2 -22.64 -25.69 -8.83
C ALA A 2 -21.67 -24.57 -8.45
N ILE A 3 -20.45 -24.93 -8.06
CA ILE A 3 -19.34 -24.00 -7.75
C ILE A 3 -18.22 -24.10 -8.80
N SER A 4 -18.49 -24.67 -9.97
CA SER A 4 -17.49 -24.95 -11.01
C SER A 4 -17.32 -23.84 -12.06
N SER A 5 -17.65 -22.58 -11.76
CA SER A 5 -17.47 -21.48 -12.72
C SER A 5 -17.12 -20.14 -12.09
N ILE A 6 -16.19 -20.12 -11.13
CA ILE A 6 -15.39 -18.90 -10.89
C ILE A 6 -14.11 -19.08 -11.69
N GLY A 7 -14.25 -18.98 -13.01
CA GLY A 7 -13.15 -18.98 -13.94
C GLY A 7 -12.31 -17.73 -13.73
N SER A 8 -11.00 -17.93 -13.56
CA SER A 8 -9.99 -17.25 -14.38
C SER A 8 -10.33 -15.81 -14.81
N ILE A 9 -10.33 -14.86 -13.87
CA ILE A 9 -10.24 -13.44 -14.21
C ILE A 9 -8.95 -12.92 -13.58
N ASP A 10 -7.95 -12.85 -14.44
CA ASP A 10 -6.92 -11.81 -14.49
C ASP A 10 -5.82 -11.75 -13.41
N LEU A 11 -5.96 -12.43 -12.28
CA LEU A 11 -4.92 -12.36 -11.24
C LEU A 11 -3.57 -12.97 -11.71
N GLY A 12 -3.61 -14.06 -12.47
CA GLY A 12 -2.40 -14.69 -13.02
C GLY A 12 -1.71 -13.86 -14.11
N ASN A 13 -2.46 -13.04 -14.85
CA ASN A 13 -1.90 -12.15 -15.86
C ASN A 13 -1.38 -10.86 -15.23
N ALA A 14 -2.07 -10.33 -14.22
CA ALA A 14 -1.59 -9.21 -13.41
C ALA A 14 -0.25 -9.52 -12.74
N ILE A 15 -0.10 -10.72 -12.16
CA ILE A 15 1.16 -11.17 -11.54
C ILE A 15 2.29 -11.27 -12.58
N LYS A 16 2.03 -11.82 -13.77
CA LYS A 16 3.03 -11.92 -14.84
C LYS A 16 3.49 -10.56 -15.36
N ASN A 17 2.57 -9.60 -15.48
CA ASN A 17 2.91 -8.25 -15.92
C ASN A 17 3.79 -7.52 -14.89
N ILE A 18 3.50 -7.69 -13.60
CA ILE A 18 4.29 -7.14 -12.50
C ILE A 18 5.71 -7.73 -12.50
N ASP A 19 5.84 -9.05 -12.68
CA ASP A 19 7.13 -9.75 -12.75
C ASP A 19 8.01 -9.25 -13.92
N SER A 20 7.41 -9.05 -15.10
CA SER A 20 8.13 -8.48 -16.25
C SER A 20 8.58 -7.04 -16.03
N SER A 21 7.75 -6.19 -15.41
CA SER A 21 8.12 -4.79 -15.13
C SER A 21 9.21 -4.68 -14.06
N ILE A 22 9.21 -5.58 -13.07
CA ILE A 22 10.27 -5.66 -12.06
C ILE A 22 11.59 -6.11 -12.69
N SER A 23 11.55 -7.08 -13.61
CA SER A 23 12.75 -7.55 -14.30
C SER A 23 13.37 -6.48 -15.21
N GLU A 24 12.57 -5.57 -15.78
CA GLU A 24 13.07 -4.43 -16.57
C GLU A 24 13.68 -3.33 -15.67
N ALA A 25 13.06 -3.04 -14.52
CA ALA A 25 13.56 -2.05 -13.56
C ALA A 25 14.89 -2.43 -12.88
N VAL A 26 15.21 -3.73 -12.81
CA VAL A 26 16.50 -4.23 -12.28
C VAL A 26 17.68 -3.95 -13.22
N ASN A 27 17.43 -3.64 -14.51
CA ASN A 27 18.49 -3.40 -15.49
C ASN A 27 18.93 -1.94 -15.62
N ASP A 28 18.24 -0.97 -15.00
CA ASP A 28 18.64 0.44 -15.04
C ASP A 28 18.96 0.99 -13.64
N THR A 29 20.27 1.19 -13.43
CA THR A 29 20.92 2.12 -12.50
C THR A 29 20.13 2.47 -11.22
N GLY A 30 20.46 1.79 -10.11
CA GLY A 30 19.76 1.81 -8.81
C GLY A 30 19.54 3.16 -8.08
N LYS A 31 19.82 4.32 -8.68
CA LYS A 31 19.37 5.64 -8.19
C LYS A 31 17.90 5.91 -8.55
N THR A 32 17.48 5.56 -9.77
CA THR A 32 16.09 5.71 -10.22
C THR A 32 15.16 4.77 -9.46
N SER A 33 15.63 3.57 -9.10
CA SER A 33 14.84 2.56 -8.38
C SER A 33 14.54 2.96 -6.93
N PHE A 34 15.51 3.54 -6.20
CA PHE A 34 15.27 4.02 -4.84
C PHE A 34 14.34 5.25 -4.82
N GLU A 35 14.55 6.20 -5.74
CA GLU A 35 13.69 7.39 -5.87
C GLU A 35 12.25 7.00 -6.19
N SER A 36 12.03 6.02 -7.08
CA SER A 36 10.70 5.49 -7.40
C SER A 36 10.01 4.80 -6.21
N ILE A 37 10.77 4.03 -5.41
CA ILE A 37 10.24 3.38 -4.19
C ILE A 37 9.94 4.44 -3.12
N PHE A 38 10.80 5.44 -2.97
CA PHE A 38 10.60 6.57 -2.05
C PHE A 38 9.35 7.38 -2.43
N ASP A 39 9.18 7.73 -3.70
CA ASP A 39 8.00 8.45 -4.19
C ASP A 39 6.72 7.63 -3.97
N SER A 40 6.78 6.32 -4.21
CA SER A 40 5.68 5.41 -3.91
C SER A 40 5.37 5.38 -2.41
N ALA A 41 6.38 5.36 -1.54
CA ALA A 41 6.22 5.44 -0.09
C ALA A 41 5.54 6.75 0.34
N VAL A 42 5.97 7.89 -0.22
CA VAL A 42 5.36 9.20 0.03
C VAL A 42 3.90 9.22 -0.41
N ASN A 43 3.57 8.62 -1.55
CA ASN A 43 2.18 8.53 -2.01
C ASN A 43 1.33 7.63 -1.11
N MET A 44 1.87 6.52 -0.62
CA MET A 44 1.17 5.65 0.33
C MET A 44 0.91 6.34 1.68
N ILE A 45 1.81 7.22 2.14
CA ILE A 45 1.55 8.06 3.33
C ILE A 45 0.34 8.97 3.08
N LYS A 46 0.30 9.67 1.94
CA LYS A 46 -0.83 10.55 1.58
C LYS A 46 -2.16 9.80 1.47
N GLU A 47 -2.14 8.62 0.86
CA GLU A 47 -3.33 7.76 0.75
C GLU A 47 -3.79 7.27 2.13
N THR A 48 -2.85 6.93 3.01
CA THR A 48 -3.16 6.54 4.40
C THR A 48 -3.75 7.69 5.20
N GLU A 49 -3.25 8.92 5.02
CA GLU A 49 -3.85 10.11 5.62
C GLU A 49 -5.30 10.29 5.14
N GLU A 50 -5.58 10.12 3.85
CA GLU A 50 -6.95 10.19 3.32
C GLU A 50 -7.85 9.11 3.93
N LEU A 51 -7.36 7.88 4.05
CA LEU A 51 -8.10 6.78 4.68
C LEU A 51 -8.36 7.01 6.18
N THR A 52 -7.39 7.61 6.87
CA THR A 52 -7.52 7.96 8.30
C THR A 52 -8.56 9.07 8.48
N ASN A 53 -8.49 10.11 7.65
CA ASN A 53 -9.48 11.19 7.66
C ASN A 53 -10.90 10.68 7.38
N LYS A 54 -11.06 9.73 6.45
CA LYS A 54 -12.35 9.08 6.18
C LYS A 54 -12.84 8.25 7.37
N ALA A 55 -11.94 7.56 8.08
CA ALA A 55 -12.31 6.82 9.28
C ALA A 55 -12.79 7.76 10.39
N GLU A 56 -12.10 8.89 10.60
CA GLU A 56 -12.51 9.93 11.55
C GLU A 56 -13.86 10.56 11.18
N GLU A 57 -14.11 10.81 9.89
CA GLU A 57 -15.38 11.33 9.41
C GLU A 57 -16.54 10.37 9.71
N GLU A 58 -16.37 9.09 9.42
CA GLU A 58 -17.37 8.05 9.73
C GLU A 58 -17.53 7.84 11.24
N GLU A 59 -16.47 8.01 12.03
CA GLU A 59 -16.55 7.96 13.49
C GLU A 59 -17.38 9.12 14.03
N MET A 60 -17.19 10.32 13.46
CA MET A 60 -17.97 11.50 13.81
C MET A 60 -19.45 11.32 13.45
N LYS A 61 -19.75 10.78 12.25
CA LYS A 61 -21.13 10.44 11.84
C LYS A 61 -21.74 9.41 12.78
N TYR A 62 -20.99 8.38 13.15
CA TYR A 62 -21.47 7.39 14.11
C TYR A 62 -21.77 8.01 15.48
N ALA A 63 -20.89 8.86 16.00
CA ALA A 63 -21.10 9.58 17.26
C ALA A 63 -22.31 10.53 17.23
N LEU A 64 -22.63 11.09 16.06
CA LEU A 64 -23.83 11.91 15.82
C LEU A 64 -25.13 11.09 15.72
N GLY A 65 -25.05 9.76 15.80
CA GLY A 65 -26.20 8.86 15.81
C GLY A 65 -26.63 8.35 14.44
N TYR A 66 -25.80 8.52 13.40
CA TYR A 66 -26.02 7.87 12.11
C TYR A 66 -25.68 6.37 12.22
N ASP A 67 -26.56 5.50 11.71
CA ASP A 67 -26.38 4.04 11.76
C ASP A 67 -25.48 3.54 10.62
N ASN A 68 -24.19 3.85 10.72
CA ASN A 68 -23.13 3.48 9.76
C ASN A 68 -22.03 2.62 10.40
N THR A 69 -22.38 1.79 11.40
CA THR A 69 -21.41 0.95 12.15
C THR A 69 -20.50 0.07 11.28
N LEU A 70 -21.03 -0.46 10.18
CA LEU A 70 -20.28 -1.31 9.25
C LEU A 70 -19.26 -0.50 8.44
N GLU A 71 -19.64 0.71 8.00
CA GLU A 71 -18.76 1.62 7.25
C GLU A 71 -17.64 2.15 8.16
N LEU A 72 -17.96 2.49 9.41
CA LEU A 72 -16.98 2.85 10.42
C LEU A 72 -15.95 1.72 10.62
N LEU A 73 -16.41 0.49 10.84
CA LEU A 73 -15.53 -0.65 11.05
C LEU A 73 -14.63 -0.91 9.84
N VAL A 74 -15.16 -0.80 8.62
CA VAL A 74 -14.38 -0.95 7.39
C VAL A 74 -13.35 0.17 7.25
N ALA A 75 -13.73 1.42 7.52
CA ALA A 75 -12.84 2.57 7.43
C ALA A 75 -11.69 2.46 8.45
N GLN A 76 -11.99 2.10 9.70
CA GLN A 76 -10.99 1.88 10.75
C GLN A 76 -10.04 0.72 10.39
N ASN A 77 -10.55 -0.41 9.87
CA ASN A 77 -9.68 -1.52 9.46
C ASN A 77 -8.76 -1.14 8.29
N LYS A 78 -9.27 -0.38 7.31
CA LYS A 78 -8.46 0.14 6.21
C LYS A 78 -7.38 1.08 6.72
N ALA A 79 -7.72 2.05 7.57
CA ALA A 79 -6.76 2.97 8.17
C ALA A 79 -5.66 2.23 8.95
N ASN A 80 -6.03 1.28 9.81
CA ASN A 80 -5.07 0.49 10.60
C ASN A 80 -4.14 -0.37 9.73
N THR A 81 -4.68 -1.02 8.71
CA THR A 81 -3.88 -1.85 7.79
C THR A 81 -2.94 -0.99 6.96
N SER A 82 -3.43 0.13 6.40
CA SER A 82 -2.63 1.07 5.63
C SER A 82 -1.52 1.71 6.46
N LEU A 83 -1.82 2.09 7.72
CA LEU A 83 -0.82 2.61 8.65
C LEU A 83 0.30 1.59 8.90
N SER A 84 -0.08 0.33 9.17
CA SER A 84 0.90 -0.75 9.39
C SER A 84 1.76 -1.00 8.15
N PHE A 85 1.16 -0.93 6.96
CA PHE A 85 1.88 -1.08 5.69
C PHE A 85 2.85 0.07 5.42
N VAL A 86 2.43 1.31 5.64
CA VAL A 86 3.30 2.50 5.53
C VAL A 86 4.49 2.42 6.49
N VAL A 87 4.28 1.96 7.72
CA VAL A 87 5.39 1.76 8.67
C VAL A 87 6.41 0.75 8.11
N ALA A 88 5.94 -0.40 7.60
CA ALA A 88 6.82 -1.41 7.02
C ALA A 88 7.59 -0.88 5.78
N VAL A 89 6.93 -0.11 4.92
CA VAL A 89 7.58 0.51 3.75
C VAL A 89 8.61 1.54 4.19
N ARG A 90 8.25 2.43 5.13
CA ARG A 90 9.15 3.44 5.68
C ARG A 90 10.42 2.79 6.24
N ASP A 91 10.26 1.74 7.05
CA ASP A 91 11.39 1.02 7.63
C ASP A 91 12.28 0.41 6.53
N LYS A 92 11.68 -0.18 5.48
CA LYS A 92 12.44 -0.70 4.33
C LYS A 92 13.18 0.36 3.52
N VAL A 93 12.59 1.55 3.37
CA VAL A 93 13.25 2.68 2.70
C VAL A 93 14.44 3.16 3.53
N LEU A 94 14.32 3.22 4.86
CA LEU A 94 15.42 3.59 5.75
C LEU A 94 16.54 2.54 5.75
N ASP A 95 16.19 1.25 5.73
CA ASP A 95 17.15 0.15 5.58
C ASP A 95 17.93 0.28 4.26
N ALA A 96 17.23 0.46 3.14
CA ALA A 96 17.85 0.61 1.83
C ALA A 96 18.77 1.83 1.74
N TYR A 97 18.37 2.96 2.34
CA TYR A 97 19.23 4.14 2.45
C TYR A 97 20.52 3.84 3.25
N SER A 98 20.37 3.16 4.40
CA SER A 98 21.50 2.79 5.26
C SER A 98 22.46 1.81 4.57
N GLU A 99 21.93 0.87 3.77
CA GLU A 99 22.72 -0.09 2.99
C GLU A 99 23.51 0.60 1.87
N ILE A 100 22.90 1.53 1.12
CA ILE A 100 23.58 2.36 0.12
C ILE A 100 24.69 3.20 0.74
N MET A 101 24.47 3.72 1.95
CA MET A 101 25.49 4.47 2.72
C MET A 101 26.64 3.56 3.17
N ASN A 102 26.35 2.37 3.66
CA ASN A 102 27.38 1.41 4.11
C ASN A 102 28.21 0.83 2.96
N MET A 103 27.66 0.69 1.75
CA MET A 103 28.43 0.23 0.58
C MET A 103 29.41 1.26 0.02
N GLN A 104 29.29 2.54 0.39
CA GLN A 104 30.14 3.63 -0.12
C GLN A 104 31.38 3.93 0.74
N PHE A 105 31.63 3.15 1.81
CA PHE A 105 32.82 3.24 2.66
C PHE A 105 33.66 1.96 2.65
#